data_AF-A0A8K0MZ61-F1
#
_entry.id   AF-A0A8K0MZ61-F1
#
_cell.length_a   1.000
_cell.length_b   1.000
_cell.length_c   1.000
_cell.angle_alpha   90.00
_cell.angle_beta   90.00
_cell.angle_gamma   90.00
#
_symmetry.space_group_name_H-M   'P 1'
#
loop_
_entity.id
_entity.type
_entity.pdbx_description
1 polymer ?
#
loop_
_entity_poly.entity_id
_entity_poly.type
_entity_poly.pdbx_seq_one_letter_code
_entity_poly.pdbx_strand_id
1 'polypeptide(L)'
;MASSRGTRAEKVRRIFERFDANGDGGLNREEMTALVVAVNPRVKFSDEQIGAILDEVFRTYAEFIHPDRGLTLDGLLRTYDDGAGDVDRDFDALDLHLPGEAEVAALRGRADGARSSSEGLRRRNPR
;
A
#
# COMPACT_ATOMS: atom_id res chain seq x y z
N MET A 1 20.41 -19.85 14.54
CA MET A 1 19.98 -18.45 14.66
C MET A 1 19.42 -18.01 13.32
N ALA A 2 18.12 -18.17 13.10
CA ALA A 2 17.45 -17.75 11.88
C ALA A 2 16.02 -17.40 12.27
N SER A 3 15.65 -16.10 12.33
CA SER A 3 14.24 -15.66 12.37
C SER A 3 14.02 -14.14 12.30
N SER A 4 15.02 -13.27 12.45
CA SER A 4 14.77 -11.82 12.37
C SER A 4 14.85 -11.23 10.95
N ARG A 5 15.66 -11.79 10.04
CA ARG A 5 15.75 -11.28 8.65
C ARG A 5 14.54 -11.65 7.79
N GLY A 6 13.94 -12.82 8.02
CA GLY A 6 12.77 -13.30 7.27
C GLY A 6 11.54 -12.42 7.50
N THR A 7 11.26 -12.10 8.76
CA THR A 7 10.13 -11.23 9.13
C THR A 7 10.32 -9.80 8.65
N ARG A 8 11.56 -9.28 8.63
CA ARG A 8 11.87 -7.94 8.16
C ARG A 8 11.60 -7.78 6.67
N ALA A 9 12.12 -8.69 5.86
CA ALA A 9 11.87 -8.70 4.42
C ALA A 9 10.37 -8.86 4.09
N GLU A 10 9.65 -9.72 4.83
CA GLU A 10 8.20 -9.87 4.66
C GLU A 10 7.42 -8.60 5.01
N LYS A 11 7.78 -7.90 6.10
CA LYS A 11 7.16 -6.62 6.47
C LYS A 11 7.40 -5.54 5.41
N VAL A 12 8.64 -5.37 4.98
CA VAL A 12 8.99 -4.41 3.91
C VAL A 12 8.21 -4.75 2.65
N ARG A 13 8.12 -6.03 2.27
CA ARG A 13 7.33 -6.45 1.11
C ARG A 13 5.85 -6.09 1.24
N ARG A 14 5.24 -6.28 2.41
CA ARG A 14 3.83 -5.90 2.64
C ARG A 14 3.60 -4.39 2.56
N ILE A 15 4.53 -3.61 3.10
CA ILE A 15 4.51 -2.15 2.99
C ILE A 15 4.64 -1.77 1.52
N PHE A 16 5.62 -2.34 0.82
CA PHE A 16 5.86 -2.10 -0.59
C PHE A 16 4.62 -2.40 -1.44
N GLU A 17 4.03 -3.60 -1.33
CA GLU A 17 2.82 -4.02 -2.05
C GLU A 17 1.59 -3.15 -1.73
N ARG A 18 1.57 -2.44 -0.60
CA ARG A 18 0.49 -1.49 -0.27
C ARG A 18 0.62 -0.17 -1.02
N PHE A 19 1.84 0.27 -1.28
CA PHE A 19 2.14 1.56 -1.92
C PHE A 19 2.41 1.44 -3.42
N ASP A 20 2.88 0.28 -3.89
CA ASP A 20 3.04 -0.11 -5.30
C ASP A 20 1.66 -0.34 -5.92
N ALA A 21 1.02 0.74 -6.36
CA ALA A 21 -0.35 0.72 -6.87
C ALA A 21 -0.41 0.21 -8.32
N ASN A 22 0.68 0.41 -9.06
CA ASN A 22 0.83 -0.05 -10.44
C ASN A 22 1.44 -1.46 -10.54
N GLY A 23 2.01 -2.00 -9.46
CA GLY A 23 2.50 -3.38 -9.38
C GLY A 23 3.75 -3.61 -10.21
N ASP A 24 4.56 -2.56 -10.43
CA ASP A 24 5.70 -2.62 -11.34
C ASP A 24 6.98 -3.18 -10.67
N GLY A 25 6.94 -3.29 -9.33
CA GLY A 25 8.08 -3.74 -8.53
C GLY A 25 9.07 -2.62 -8.19
N GLY A 26 8.73 -1.35 -8.48
CA GLY A 26 9.37 -0.15 -7.96
C GLY A 26 8.35 0.84 -7.38
N LEU A 27 8.79 1.68 -6.44
CA LEU A 27 8.02 2.83 -5.99
C LEU A 27 8.46 4.06 -6.76
N ASN A 28 7.54 4.70 -7.46
CA ASN A 28 7.80 5.95 -8.13
C ASN A 28 7.76 7.15 -7.14
N ARG A 29 7.97 8.37 -7.64
CA ARG A 29 7.99 9.59 -6.81
C ARG A 29 6.66 9.85 -6.09
N GLU A 30 5.54 9.56 -6.74
CA GLU A 30 4.20 9.75 -6.17
C GLU A 30 3.92 8.71 -5.08
N GLU A 31 4.30 7.46 -5.31
CA GLU A 31 4.11 6.36 -4.36
C GLU A 31 5.02 6.50 -3.13
N MET A 32 6.27 6.92 -3.31
CA MET A 32 7.13 7.23 -2.17
C MET A 32 6.65 8.44 -1.37
N THR A 33 6.04 9.43 -2.04
CA THR A 33 5.41 10.55 -1.36
C THR A 33 4.31 10.06 -0.41
N ALA A 34 3.45 9.16 -0.90
CA ALA A 34 2.40 8.54 -0.09
C ALA A 34 2.99 7.71 1.07
N LEU A 35 4.06 6.95 0.81
CA LEU A 35 4.75 6.17 1.84
C LEU A 35 5.29 7.06 2.95
N VAL A 36 6.04 8.12 2.63
CA VAL A 36 6.65 9.04 3.61
C VAL A 36 5.60 9.71 4.49
N VAL A 37 4.47 10.14 3.89
CA VAL A 37 3.37 10.76 4.64
C VAL A 37 2.69 9.76 5.57
N ALA A 38 2.50 8.53 5.11
CA ALA A 38 1.81 7.49 5.87
C ALA A 38 2.68 6.96 7.04
N VAL A 39 3.99 6.80 6.86
CA VAL A 39 4.89 6.35 7.93
C VAL A 39 5.21 7.44 8.95
N ASN A 40 5.06 8.72 8.58
CA ASN A 40 5.33 9.85 9.48
C ASN A 40 4.13 10.80 9.64
N PRO A 41 3.00 10.34 10.21
CA PRO A 41 1.78 11.15 10.32
C PRO A 41 1.94 12.36 11.26
N ARG A 42 3.00 12.38 12.09
CA ARG A 42 3.29 13.47 13.02
C ARG A 42 4.02 14.64 12.36
N VAL A 43 4.52 14.47 11.14
CA VAL A 43 5.25 15.50 10.41
C VAL A 43 4.54 15.77 9.09
N LYS A 44 4.10 17.02 8.90
CA LYS A 44 3.56 17.46 7.61
C LYS A 44 4.69 18.09 6.81
N PHE A 45 5.13 17.39 5.78
CA PHE A 45 6.03 17.93 4.77
C PHE A 45 5.19 18.52 3.64
N SER A 46 5.63 19.65 3.09
CA SER A 46 5.11 20.15 1.82
C SER A 46 5.60 19.28 0.66
N ASP A 47 4.89 19.27 -0.46
CA ASP A 47 5.29 18.51 -1.67
C ASP A 47 6.75 18.78 -2.09
N GLU A 48 7.21 20.02 -1.92
CA GLU A 48 8.59 20.44 -2.20
C GLU A 48 9.61 19.80 -1.24
N GLN A 49 9.28 19.71 0.04
CA GLN A 49 10.13 19.07 1.05
C GLN A 49 10.18 17.56 0.86
N ILE A 50 9.04 16.95 0.52
CA ILE A 50 8.98 15.54 0.17
C ILE A 50 9.84 15.30 -1.06
N GLY A 51 9.71 16.13 -2.10
CA GLY A 51 10.56 16.08 -3.29
C GLY A 51 12.05 16.13 -2.95
N ALA A 52 12.48 16.98 -2.02
CA ALA A 52 13.88 17.07 -1.59
C ALA A 52 14.36 15.80 -0.84
N ILE A 53 13.54 15.25 0.05
CA ILE A 53 13.84 13.99 0.76
C ILE A 53 13.94 12.84 -0.25
N LEU A 54 12.99 12.76 -1.18
CA LEU A 54 12.99 11.76 -2.23
C LEU A 54 14.21 11.93 -3.13
N ASP A 55 14.56 13.13 -3.57
CA ASP A 55 15.78 13.37 -4.35
C ASP A 55 17.05 12.87 -3.61
N GLU A 56 17.11 13.05 -2.30
CA GLU A 56 18.23 12.57 -1.47
C GLU A 56 18.29 11.05 -1.38
N VAL A 57 17.14 10.38 -1.14
CA VAL A 57 17.03 8.91 -1.19
C VAL A 57 17.36 8.42 -2.60
N PHE A 58 16.90 9.11 -3.64
CA PHE A 58 17.12 8.69 -5.01
C PHE A 58 18.58 8.78 -5.43
N ARG A 59 19.31 9.78 -4.95
CA ARG A 59 20.74 9.89 -5.19
C ARG A 59 21.53 8.89 -4.37
N THR A 60 21.18 8.72 -3.11
CA THR A 60 21.88 7.79 -2.20
C THR A 60 21.72 6.34 -2.65
N TYR A 61 20.55 5.98 -3.17
CA TYR A 61 20.22 4.63 -3.62
C TYR A 61 20.10 4.53 -5.14
N ALA A 62 20.76 5.41 -5.90
CA ALA A 62 20.72 5.44 -7.36
C ALA A 62 21.07 4.08 -8.00
N GLU A 63 21.88 3.26 -7.31
CA GLU A 63 22.26 1.91 -7.76
C GLU A 63 21.10 0.88 -7.69
N PHE A 64 20.05 1.11 -6.89
CA PHE A 64 18.84 0.26 -6.78
C PHE A 64 17.57 0.90 -7.32
N ILE A 65 17.72 2.05 -8.00
CA ILE A 65 16.62 2.79 -8.57
C ILE A 65 16.59 2.56 -10.06
N HIS A 66 15.46 2.06 -10.52
CA HIS A 66 15.20 1.92 -11.94
C HIS A 66 14.66 3.24 -12.50
N PRO A 67 15.15 3.69 -13.66
CA PRO A 67 14.71 4.96 -14.27
C PRO A 67 13.23 4.97 -14.65
N ASP A 68 12.63 3.78 -14.85
CA ASP A 68 11.24 3.60 -15.29
C ASP A 68 10.28 3.32 -14.12
N ARG A 69 10.81 2.83 -13.00
CA ARG A 69 10.05 2.23 -11.89
C ARG A 69 10.28 2.90 -10.53
N GLY A 70 11.41 3.56 -10.36
CA GLY A 70 11.83 4.14 -9.08
C GLY A 70 12.52 3.13 -8.16
N LEU A 71 12.35 3.28 -6.84
CA LEU A 71 13.06 2.48 -5.83
C LEU A 71 12.47 1.08 -5.75
N THR A 72 13.31 0.09 -6.01
CA THR A 72 12.92 -1.32 -5.92
C THR A 72 12.71 -1.78 -4.49
N LEU A 73 12.02 -2.92 -4.33
CA LEU A 73 11.89 -3.59 -3.04
C LEU A 73 13.25 -3.84 -2.36
N ASP A 74 14.26 -4.25 -3.13
CA ASP A 74 15.63 -4.43 -2.64
C ASP A 74 16.24 -3.10 -2.14
N GLY A 75 16.02 -2.01 -2.88
CA GLY A 75 16.46 -0.67 -2.47
C GLY A 75 15.80 -0.23 -1.15
N LEU A 76 14.49 -0.45 -1.02
CA LEU A 76 13.73 -0.15 0.21
C LEU A 76 14.18 -1.03 1.38
N LEU A 77 14.39 -2.32 1.15
CA LEU A 77 14.89 -3.25 2.16
C LEU A 77 16.27 -2.85 2.64
N ARG A 78 17.15 -2.42 1.71
CA ARG A 78 18.50 -1.94 2.06
C ARG A 78 18.43 -0.67 2.91
N THR A 79 17.50 0.26 2.63
CA THR A 79 17.32 1.47 3.44
C THR A 79 17.01 1.11 4.90
N TYR A 80 16.15 0.11 5.10
CA TYR A 80 15.82 -0.39 6.43
C TYR A 80 16.98 -1.15 7.09
N ASP A 81 17.70 -1.98 6.33
CA ASP A 81 18.84 -2.76 6.82
C ASP A 81 20.03 -1.88 7.23
N ASP A 82 20.24 -0.76 6.53
CA ASP A 82 21.25 0.26 6.84
C ASP A 82 20.93 1.08 8.11
N GLY A 83 19.75 0.86 8.70
CA GLY A 83 19.33 1.49 9.95
C GLY A 83 18.72 2.88 9.76
N ALA A 84 18.40 3.28 8.52
CA ALA A 84 17.72 4.55 8.23
C ALA A 84 16.26 4.58 8.70
N GLY A 85 15.68 3.43 9.08
CA GLY A 85 14.30 3.32 9.53
C GLY A 85 14.04 2.08 10.39
N ASP A 86 12.96 2.16 11.17
CA ASP A 86 12.50 1.07 12.03
C ASP A 86 11.25 0.44 11.42
N VAL A 87 11.46 -0.57 10.58
CA VAL A 87 10.37 -1.28 9.86
C VAL A 87 9.30 -1.84 10.79
N ASP A 88 9.65 -2.24 12.01
CA ASP A 88 8.68 -2.74 12.98
C ASP A 88 7.73 -1.62 13.41
N ARG A 89 8.29 -0.43 13.64
CA ARG A 89 7.53 0.78 13.97
C ARG A 89 6.71 1.29 12.78
N ASP A 90 7.27 1.28 11.58
CA ASP A 90 6.58 1.76 10.39
C ASP A 90 5.43 0.82 10.00
N PHE A 91 5.63 -0.50 10.14
CA PHE A 91 4.56 -1.48 9.92
C PHE A 91 3.38 -1.28 10.89
N ASP A 92 3.66 -0.97 12.16
CA ASP A 92 2.66 -0.64 13.18
C ASP A 92 2.00 0.72 12.91
N ALA A 93 2.79 1.75 12.58
CA ALA A 93 2.31 3.11 12.32
C ALA A 93 1.41 3.21 11.09
N LEU A 94 1.66 2.37 10.08
CA LEU A 94 0.84 2.29 8.88
C LEU A 94 -0.54 1.67 9.14
N ASP A 95 -0.81 1.18 10.36
CA ASP A 95 -1.97 0.37 10.71
C ASP A 95 -2.26 -0.63 9.58
N LEU A 96 -1.18 -1.23 9.06
CA LEU A 96 -1.24 -2.39 8.18
C LEU A 96 -1.66 -3.55 9.05
N HIS A 97 -2.87 -3.46 9.59
CA HIS A 97 -3.59 -4.58 10.14
C HIS A 97 -3.61 -5.58 8.99
N LEU A 98 -2.77 -6.63 9.09
CA LEU A 98 -2.99 -7.86 8.36
C LEU A 98 -4.49 -8.10 8.53
N PRO A 99 -5.30 -8.05 7.45
CA PRO A 99 -6.70 -8.36 7.63
C PRO A 99 -6.70 -9.77 8.18
N GLY A 100 -7.00 -9.90 9.47
CA GLY A 100 -7.50 -11.14 10.03
C GLY A 100 -8.83 -11.36 9.36
N GLU A 101 -8.79 -11.85 8.12
CA GLU A 101 -9.87 -12.48 7.35
C GLU A 101 -11.19 -11.69 7.17
N ALA A 102 -11.35 -10.49 7.74
CA ALA A 102 -12.66 -9.87 7.91
C ALA A 102 -13.06 -8.85 6.82
N GLU A 103 -12.11 -8.15 6.19
CA GLU A 103 -12.45 -7.03 5.27
C GLU A 103 -12.69 -7.47 3.82
N VAL A 104 -12.31 -8.70 3.44
CA VAL A 104 -12.65 -9.29 2.13
C VAL A 104 -14.13 -9.67 2.02
N ALA A 105 -14.86 -9.76 3.13
CA ALA A 105 -16.29 -10.08 3.14
C ALA A 105 -17.19 -8.87 2.77
N ALA A 106 -16.75 -7.64 3.02
CA ALA A 106 -17.60 -6.45 2.86
C ALA A 106 -17.78 -5.99 1.41
N LEU A 107 -16.81 -6.27 0.53
CA LEU A 107 -16.86 -5.88 -0.89
C LEU A 107 -17.65 -6.85 -1.78
N ARG A 108 -17.91 -8.09 -1.33
CA ARG A 108 -18.76 -9.05 -2.06
C ARG A 108 -20.27 -8.90 -1.82
N GLY A 109 -20.69 -8.09 -0.84
CA GLY A 109 -22.10 -7.96 -0.46
C GLY A 109 -22.91 -6.90 -1.23
N ARG A 110 -22.32 -6.19 -2.20
CA ARG A 110 -22.92 -4.96 -2.77
C ARG A 110 -23.14 -5.00 -4.29
N ALA A 111 -23.38 -6.19 -4.84
CA ALA A 111 -23.72 -6.37 -6.24
C ALA A 111 -24.80 -7.45 -6.41
N ASP A 112 -25.99 -7.25 -5.85
CA ASP A 112 -27.19 -7.83 -6.46
C ASP A 112 -28.20 -6.70 -6.69
N GLY A 113 -28.23 -6.28 -7.95
CA GLY A 113 -28.89 -5.09 -8.43
C GLY A 113 -30.39 -5.27 -8.52
N ALA A 114 -31.08 -4.21 -8.15
CA ALA A 114 -32.43 -3.92 -8.57
C ALA A 114 -32.57 -4.03 -10.11
N ARG A 115 -33.36 -5.00 -10.57
CA ARG A 115 -34.17 -5.01 -11.80
C ARG A 115 -35.36 -5.93 -11.48
N SER A 116 -36.64 -5.64 -11.71
CA SER A 116 -37.27 -4.75 -12.66
C SER A 116 -38.69 -4.48 -12.17
N SER A 117 -39.09 -3.21 -12.12
CA SER A 117 -40.51 -2.85 -12.18
C SER A 117 -41.04 -3.25 -13.55
N SER A 118 -42.21 -3.90 -13.61
CA SER A 118 -43.30 -3.69 -14.58
C SER A 118 -44.02 -4.98 -15.00
N GLU A 119 -45.33 -4.80 -15.23
CA GLU A 119 -46.28 -5.69 -15.90
C GLU A 119 -46.95 -6.82 -15.10
N GLY A 120 -48.29 -6.80 -15.09
CA GLY A 120 -49.07 -8.00 -14.80
C GLY A 120 -50.41 -7.86 -14.07
N LEU A 121 -51.11 -6.73 -14.16
CA LEU A 121 -52.57 -6.73 -13.95
C LEU A 121 -53.18 -7.82 -14.85
N ARG A 122 -53.70 -8.95 -14.32
CA ARG A 122 -54.88 -9.69 -14.86
C ARG A 122 -55.33 -10.85 -13.95
N ARG A 123 -56.62 -10.73 -13.55
CA ARG A 123 -57.66 -11.78 -13.35
C ARG A 123 -57.64 -12.52 -12.00
N ARG A 124 -58.62 -12.26 -11.12
CA ARG A 124 -59.90 -13.01 -10.94
C ARG A 124 -59.64 -14.51 -10.75
N ASN A 125 -60.02 -15.14 -9.63
CA ASN A 125 -61.41 -15.34 -9.20
C ASN A 125 -61.44 -15.97 -7.77
N PRO A 126 -62.45 -15.71 -6.93
CA PRO A 126 -62.68 -16.43 -5.69
C PRO A 126 -63.65 -17.62 -5.90
N ARG A 127 -63.46 -18.70 -5.13
CA ARG A 127 -64.54 -19.49 -4.53
C ARG A 127 -63.99 -20.47 -3.50
#